data_AF-A0A2P5N6U3-F1
#
_entry.id   AF-A0A2P5N6U3-F1
#
_cell.length_a   1.000
_cell.length_b   1.000
_cell.length_c   1.000
_cell.angle_alpha   90.00
_cell.angle_beta   90.00
_cell.angle_gamma   90.00
#
_symmetry.space_group_name_H-M   'P 1'
#
loop_
_entity.id
_entity.type
_entity.pdbx_description
1 polymer ?
#
loop_
_entity_poly.entity_id
_entity_poly.type
_entity_poly.pdbx_seq_one_letter_code
_entity_poly.pdbx_strand_id
1 'polypeptide(L)'
;MFKLKSRFCSQEPGQGDGGAPNNPPSSTGAASAASDAVLQAQIDAGIASAVAKLHADFSAEFEKSTGHKDLKSFNEARLKEQGKLQELVDSKAAEANTFRSKFEQLAVSNALLQAAGEAVDPSTVVELLQAKAVVDDAGKVTVDGKPAADAVKALLEAKPFLAKAQGGPGSGAPANAGAAVKQVARAEFERMAPPQQVQFVKDGGQVV
;
A
#
# COMPACT_ATOMS: atom_id res chain seq x y z
N MET A 1 21.73 -17.17 -9.00
CA MET A 1 22.95 -17.95 -9.30
C MET A 1 23.31 -17.77 -10.77
N PHE A 2 24.24 -16.87 -11.09
CA PHE A 2 24.76 -16.70 -12.45
C PHE A 2 26.28 -16.96 -12.41
N LYS A 3 26.74 -18.00 -13.13
CA LYS A 3 28.14 -18.40 -13.24
C LYS A 3 28.81 -17.62 -14.37
N LEU A 4 29.62 -16.61 -14.04
CA LEU A 4 30.55 -15.97 -14.98
C LEU A 4 31.79 -16.86 -15.14
N LYS A 5 31.97 -17.45 -16.32
CA LYS A 5 33.22 -18.15 -16.70
C LYS A 5 34.26 -17.12 -17.11
N SER A 6 35.12 -16.76 -16.16
CA SER A 6 36.42 -16.13 -16.40
C SER A 6 37.27 -17.05 -17.30
N ARG A 7 37.70 -16.54 -18.46
CA ARG A 7 38.87 -17.06 -19.19
C ARG A 7 40.02 -16.07 -18.99
N PHE A 8 40.65 -16.15 -17.82
CA PHE A 8 42.03 -15.74 -17.64
C PHE A 8 42.90 -16.88 -18.20
N CYS A 9 43.62 -16.63 -19.29
CA CYS A 9 44.70 -17.48 -19.75
C CYS A 9 46.01 -16.76 -19.45
N SER A 10 46.53 -16.99 -18.25
CA SER A 10 47.93 -16.76 -17.91
C SER A 10 48.74 -17.91 -18.51
N GLN A 11 49.82 -17.61 -19.23
CA GLN A 11 50.86 -18.58 -19.52
C GLN A 11 52.21 -17.98 -19.12
N GLU A 12 52.69 -18.49 -17.99
CA GLU A 12 54.02 -18.29 -17.41
C GLU A 12 55.09 -19.15 -18.12
N PRO A 13 56.40 -18.98 -17.80
CA PRO A 13 57.51 -19.18 -18.72
C PRO A 13 58.29 -20.49 -18.50
N GLY A 14 59.11 -20.85 -19.49
CA GLY A 14 60.40 -21.52 -19.27
C GLY A 14 60.68 -22.84 -19.98
N GLN A 15 61.97 -23.02 -20.29
CA GLN A 15 62.71 -24.25 -20.68
C GLN A 15 62.65 -24.64 -22.18
N GLY A 16 63.73 -24.83 -22.94
CA GLY A 16 65.18 -24.80 -22.69
C GLY A 16 65.91 -25.61 -23.79
N ASP A 17 67.06 -25.07 -24.23
CA ASP A 17 68.24 -25.74 -24.83
C ASP A 17 68.21 -26.31 -26.27
N GLY A 18 69.27 -26.01 -27.03
CA GLY A 18 69.59 -26.68 -28.30
C GLY A 18 70.25 -25.84 -29.41
N GLY A 19 71.60 -25.71 -29.36
CA GLY A 19 72.47 -25.83 -30.54
C GLY A 19 72.69 -24.63 -31.48
N ALA A 20 73.87 -24.02 -31.41
CA ALA A 20 74.45 -23.22 -32.50
C ALA A 20 75.03 -24.13 -33.60
N PRO A 21 75.01 -23.70 -34.87
CA PRO A 21 76.28 -23.24 -35.41
C PRO A 21 76.20 -21.95 -36.27
N ASN A 22 77.35 -21.27 -36.27
CA ASN A 22 77.76 -20.12 -37.08
C ASN A 22 77.17 -20.05 -38.50
N ASN A 23 76.54 -18.91 -38.80
CA ASN A 23 76.49 -18.35 -40.14
C ASN A 23 76.78 -16.83 -40.06
N PRO A 24 77.53 -16.25 -41.02
CA PRO A 24 78.00 -14.87 -40.94
C PRO A 24 76.84 -13.85 -41.04
N PRO A 25 76.98 -12.65 -40.45
CA PRO A 25 75.91 -11.67 -40.40
C PRO A 25 75.68 -11.08 -41.79
N SER A 26 74.65 -11.55 -42.48
CA SER A 26 74.04 -10.82 -43.59
C SER A 26 73.35 -9.58 -43.01
N SER A 27 74.04 -8.45 -43.12
CA SER A 27 73.57 -7.10 -42.88
C SER A 27 72.42 -6.76 -43.83
N THR A 28 71.17 -6.97 -43.39
CA THR A 28 69.98 -6.40 -44.08
C THR A 28 68.73 -6.32 -43.18
N GLY A 29 68.89 -6.24 -41.85
CA GLY A 29 67.76 -6.23 -40.90
C GLY A 29 67.37 -4.87 -40.30
N ALA A 30 68.12 -3.79 -40.56
CA ALA A 30 67.88 -2.51 -39.88
C ALA A 30 66.72 -1.69 -40.45
N ALA A 31 66.21 -2.02 -41.65
CA ALA A 31 65.08 -1.33 -42.25
C ALA A 31 63.70 -1.84 -41.75
N SER A 32 63.62 -3.09 -41.26
CA SER A 32 62.35 -3.74 -40.88
C SER A 32 61.85 -3.37 -39.48
N ALA A 33 62.75 -3.17 -38.51
CA ALA A 33 62.35 -2.78 -37.15
C ALA A 33 61.89 -1.31 -37.07
N ALA A 34 62.44 -0.45 -37.93
CA ALA A 34 62.01 0.94 -38.07
C ALA A 34 60.62 1.04 -38.72
N SER A 35 60.29 0.16 -39.67
CA SER A 35 58.94 0.14 -40.28
C SER A 35 57.87 -0.39 -39.32
N ASP A 36 58.18 -1.39 -38.49
CA ASP A 36 57.23 -1.94 -37.52
C ASP A 36 56.90 -0.94 -36.40
N ALA A 37 57.89 -0.20 -35.90
CA ALA A 37 57.66 0.86 -34.91
C ALA A 37 56.82 2.02 -35.46
N VAL A 38 56.99 2.35 -36.74
CA VAL A 38 56.21 3.40 -37.43
C VAL A 38 54.77 2.93 -37.70
N LEU A 39 54.58 1.66 -38.09
CA LEU A 39 53.27 1.04 -38.25
C LEU A 39 52.53 0.98 -36.91
N GLN A 40 53.20 0.57 -35.84
CA GLN A 40 52.61 0.53 -34.50
C GLN A 40 52.22 1.93 -34.02
N ALA A 41 53.07 2.94 -34.21
CA ALA A 41 52.73 4.33 -33.87
C ALA A 41 51.54 4.88 -34.67
N GLN A 42 51.40 4.49 -35.95
CA GLN A 42 50.22 4.84 -36.76
C GLN A 42 48.95 4.13 -36.29
N ILE A 43 49.05 2.87 -35.89
CA ILE A 43 47.92 2.11 -35.32
C ILE A 43 47.51 2.74 -33.99
N ASP A 44 48.45 3.05 -33.10
CA ASP A 44 48.17 3.66 -31.81
C ASP A 44 47.57 5.06 -31.96
N ALA A 45 48.09 5.87 -32.90
CA ALA A 45 47.50 7.18 -33.24
C ALA A 45 46.09 7.06 -33.83
N GLY A 46 45.85 6.04 -34.66
CA GLY A 46 44.54 5.72 -35.22
C GLY A 46 43.54 5.28 -34.15
N ILE A 47 43.97 4.45 -33.20
CA ILE A 47 43.16 4.02 -32.05
C ILE A 47 42.87 5.22 -31.13
N ALA A 48 43.86 6.05 -30.81
CA ALA A 48 43.67 7.23 -29.99
C ALA A 48 42.67 8.22 -30.63
N SER A 49 42.78 8.43 -31.95
CA SER A 49 41.82 9.24 -32.73
C SER A 49 40.42 8.65 -32.71
N ALA A 50 40.28 7.33 -32.94
CA ALA A 50 39.01 6.64 -32.94
C ALA A 50 38.34 6.68 -31.57
N VAL A 51 39.11 6.47 -30.49
CA VAL A 51 38.62 6.56 -29.10
C VAL A 51 38.21 7.99 -28.76
N ALA A 52 38.99 8.99 -29.16
CA ALA A 52 38.63 10.40 -28.93
C ALA A 52 37.34 10.79 -29.66
N LYS A 53 37.15 10.31 -30.90
CA LYS A 53 35.94 10.55 -31.68
C LYS A 53 34.72 9.85 -31.09
N LEU A 54 34.87 8.59 -30.68
CA LEU A 54 33.80 7.81 -30.06
C LEU A 54 33.40 8.39 -28.69
N HIS A 55 34.35 8.91 -27.93
CA HIS A 55 34.08 9.65 -26.70
C HIS A 55 33.36 10.97 -26.96
N ALA A 56 33.76 11.72 -28.00
CA ALA A 56 33.10 12.97 -28.38
C ALA A 56 31.66 12.73 -28.86
N ASP A 57 31.45 11.72 -29.71
CA ASP A 57 30.13 11.34 -30.22
C ASP A 57 29.24 10.83 -29.07
N PHE A 58 29.78 10.01 -28.17
CA PHE A 58 29.04 9.53 -26.99
C PHE A 58 28.65 10.67 -26.05
N SER A 59 29.56 11.61 -25.75
CA SER A 59 29.23 12.77 -24.90
C SER A 59 28.18 13.66 -25.55
N ALA A 60 28.24 13.86 -26.87
CA ALA A 60 27.24 14.65 -27.60
C ALA A 60 25.87 13.96 -27.63
N GLU A 61 25.81 12.64 -27.84
CA GLU A 61 24.56 11.88 -27.77
C GLU A 61 24.02 11.79 -26.33
N PHE A 62 24.90 11.68 -25.34
CA PHE A 62 24.53 11.65 -23.93
C PHE A 62 23.93 12.98 -23.47
N GLU A 63 24.54 14.10 -23.84
CA GLU A 63 24.00 15.44 -23.56
C GLU A 63 22.67 15.66 -24.32
N LYS A 64 22.57 15.20 -25.57
CA LYS A 64 21.34 15.34 -26.37
C LYS A 64 20.18 14.46 -25.87
N SER A 65 20.45 13.26 -25.37
CA SER A 65 19.43 12.30 -24.94
C SER A 65 19.02 12.47 -23.47
N THR A 66 19.96 12.82 -22.59
CA THR A 66 19.70 12.96 -21.15
C THR A 66 19.60 14.41 -20.69
N GLY A 67 20.07 15.37 -21.49
CA GLY A 67 20.14 16.78 -21.09
C GLY A 67 21.23 17.08 -20.04
N HIS A 68 22.05 16.08 -19.69
CA HIS A 68 23.09 16.18 -18.68
C HIS A 68 24.47 16.05 -19.32
N LYS A 69 25.42 16.87 -18.86
CA LYS A 69 26.80 16.89 -19.38
C LYS A 69 27.65 15.73 -18.86
N ASP A 70 27.23 15.09 -17.76
CA ASP A 70 28.02 14.06 -17.08
C ASP A 70 27.15 12.91 -16.56
N LEU A 71 27.70 11.69 -16.59
CA LEU A 71 27.06 10.52 -15.99
C LEU A 71 26.77 10.70 -14.49
N LYS A 72 27.58 11.50 -13.79
CA LYS A 72 27.39 11.79 -12.37
C LYS A 72 26.15 12.64 -12.11
N SER A 73 25.92 13.69 -12.91
CA SER A 73 24.76 14.57 -12.74
C SER A 73 23.45 13.87 -13.09
N PHE A 74 23.48 13.00 -14.11
CA PHE A 74 22.34 12.12 -14.43
C PHE A 74 22.04 11.13 -13.28
N ASN A 75 23.06 10.45 -12.74
CA ASN A 75 22.85 9.51 -11.63
C ASN A 75 22.34 10.20 -10.36
N GLU A 76 22.86 11.40 -10.04
CA GLU A 76 22.40 12.17 -8.88
C GLU A 76 20.95 12.65 -9.05
N ALA A 77 20.58 13.12 -10.25
CA ALA A 77 19.20 13.48 -10.57
C ALA A 77 18.26 12.26 -10.45
N ARG A 78 18.68 11.11 -10.98
CA ARG A 78 17.90 9.88 -10.89
C ARG A 78 17.75 9.36 -9.45
N LEU A 79 18.80 9.45 -8.63
CA LEU A 79 18.72 9.11 -7.21
C LEU A 79 17.78 10.05 -6.45
N LYS A 80 17.82 11.35 -6.76
CA LYS A 80 16.91 12.34 -6.17
C LYS A 80 15.45 12.08 -6.55
N GLU A 81 15.20 11.74 -7.81
CA GLU A 81 13.86 11.35 -8.27
C GLU A 81 13.37 10.05 -7.62
N GLN A 82 14.23 9.04 -7.53
CA GLN A 82 13.90 7.79 -6.83
C GLN A 82 13.63 8.01 -5.34
N GLY A 83 14.42 8.85 -4.67
CA GLY A 83 14.20 9.22 -3.28
C GLY A 83 12.87 9.94 -3.06
N LYS A 84 12.54 10.91 -3.93
CA LYS A 84 11.25 11.63 -3.87
C LYS A 84 10.05 10.71 -4.16
N LEU A 85 10.19 9.78 -5.11
CA LEU A 85 9.16 8.80 -5.41
C LEU A 85 8.96 7.83 -4.25
N GLN A 86 10.06 7.37 -3.63
CA GLN A 86 10.01 6.52 -2.44
C GLN A 86 9.31 7.24 -1.29
N GLU A 87 9.67 8.49 -1.02
CA GLU A 87 9.06 9.31 0.03
C GLU A 87 7.56 9.57 -0.24
N LEU A 88 7.17 9.80 -1.50
CA LEU A 88 5.77 9.90 -1.90
C LEU A 88 5.00 8.60 -1.70
N VAL A 89 5.59 7.47 -2.06
CA VAL A 89 4.99 6.14 -1.86
C VAL A 89 4.83 5.85 -0.37
N ASP A 90 5.86 6.09 0.43
CA ASP A 90 5.84 5.87 1.87
C ASP A 90 4.82 6.80 2.55
N SER A 91 4.75 8.06 2.14
CA SER A 91 3.74 9.02 2.60
C SER A 91 2.33 8.56 2.25
N LYS A 92 2.09 8.13 1.02
CA LYS A 92 0.77 7.63 0.58
C LYS A 92 0.40 6.30 1.25
N ALA A 93 1.36 5.42 1.48
CA ALA A 93 1.16 4.20 2.23
C ALA A 93 0.81 4.48 3.70
N ALA A 94 1.49 5.44 4.34
CA ALA A 94 1.18 5.88 5.69
C ALA A 94 -0.22 6.52 5.79
N GLU A 95 -0.59 7.36 4.83
CA GLU A 95 -1.95 7.91 4.73
C GLU A 95 -2.98 6.78 4.57
N ALA A 96 -2.77 5.85 3.64
CA ALA A 96 -3.68 4.73 3.39
C ALA A 96 -3.85 3.84 4.63
N ASN A 97 -2.77 3.52 5.35
CA ASN A 97 -2.83 2.77 6.59
C ASN A 97 -3.59 3.52 7.68
N THR A 98 -3.43 4.85 7.74
CA THR A 98 -4.18 5.69 8.69
C THR A 98 -5.67 5.69 8.38
N PHE A 99 -6.05 5.82 7.10
CA PHE A 99 -7.46 5.75 6.69
C PHE A 99 -8.06 4.36 6.91
N ARG A 100 -7.31 3.30 6.60
CA ARG A 100 -7.73 1.93 6.86
C ARG A 100 -7.99 1.70 8.34
N SER A 101 -7.04 2.08 9.21
CA SER A 101 -7.19 1.95 10.66
C SER A 101 -8.39 2.75 11.19
N LYS A 102 -8.60 3.99 10.73
CA LYS A 102 -9.78 4.79 11.10
C LYS A 102 -11.08 4.16 10.62
N PHE A 103 -11.10 3.61 9.41
CA PHE A 103 -12.27 2.94 8.86
C PHE A 103 -12.61 1.68 9.66
N GLU A 104 -11.61 0.85 9.97
CA GLU A 104 -11.78 -0.35 10.79
C GLU A 104 -12.30 0.03 12.19
N GLN A 105 -11.71 1.04 12.83
CA GLN A 105 -12.18 1.54 14.13
C GLN A 105 -13.63 2.03 14.05
N LEU A 106 -14.00 2.83 13.05
CA LEU A 106 -15.37 3.34 12.89
C LEU A 106 -16.36 2.21 12.59
N ALA A 107 -15.98 1.22 11.77
CA ALA A 107 -16.81 0.08 11.47
C ALA A 107 -17.08 -0.75 12.74
N VAL A 108 -16.03 -1.05 13.51
CA VAL A 108 -16.13 -1.74 14.80
C VAL A 108 -16.99 -0.97 15.78
N SER A 109 -16.71 0.32 15.98
CA SER A 109 -17.46 1.16 16.91
C SER A 109 -18.93 1.26 16.52
N ASN A 110 -19.27 1.47 15.25
CA ASN A 110 -20.65 1.53 14.80
C ASN A 110 -21.38 0.19 14.98
N ALA A 111 -20.76 -0.93 14.62
CA ALA A 111 -21.39 -2.24 14.77
C ALA A 111 -21.63 -2.59 16.24
N LEU A 112 -20.65 -2.30 17.12
CA LEU A 112 -20.77 -2.54 18.56
C LEU A 112 -21.78 -1.59 19.21
N LEU A 113 -21.78 -0.30 18.87
CA LEU A 113 -22.75 0.68 19.40
C LEU A 113 -24.20 0.33 19.00
N GLN A 114 -24.42 -0.08 17.75
CA GLN A 114 -25.75 -0.52 17.30
C GLN A 114 -26.21 -1.78 18.06
N ALA A 115 -25.31 -2.73 18.28
CA ALA A 115 -25.62 -3.94 19.04
C ALA A 115 -25.79 -3.68 20.55
N ALA A 116 -25.09 -2.68 21.10
CA ALA A 116 -25.10 -2.33 22.52
C ALA A 116 -26.27 -1.41 22.92
N GLY A 117 -27.32 -1.29 22.10
CA GLY A 117 -28.51 -0.49 22.43
C GLY A 117 -29.23 -0.93 23.72
N GLU A 118 -29.07 -2.20 24.11
CA GLU A 118 -29.60 -2.75 25.36
C GLU A 118 -28.63 -2.67 26.54
N ALA A 119 -27.45 -2.08 26.37
CA ALA A 119 -26.50 -1.84 27.44
C ALA A 119 -26.84 -0.56 28.22
N VAL A 120 -26.54 -0.54 29.53
CA VAL A 120 -26.58 0.68 30.35
C VAL A 120 -25.58 1.69 29.82
N ASP A 121 -24.38 1.22 29.47
CA ASP A 121 -23.31 2.02 28.89
C ASP A 121 -22.76 1.34 27.63
N PRO A 122 -23.20 1.78 26.45
CA PRO A 122 -22.69 1.28 25.16
C PRO A 122 -21.18 1.54 24.98
N SER A 123 -20.63 2.59 25.59
CA SER A 123 -19.22 2.96 25.42
C SER A 123 -18.28 1.97 26.10
N THR A 124 -18.60 1.56 27.34
CA THR A 124 -17.88 0.48 28.05
C THR A 124 -17.95 -0.85 27.29
N VAL A 125 -19.08 -1.17 26.65
CA VAL A 125 -19.21 -2.39 25.83
C VAL A 125 -18.31 -2.34 24.60
N VAL A 126 -18.20 -1.19 23.96
CA VAL A 126 -17.28 -0.97 22.83
C VAL A 126 -15.84 -1.17 23.30
N GLU A 127 -15.40 -0.54 24.38
CA GLU A 127 -14.01 -0.67 24.86
C GLU A 127 -13.62 -2.13 25.21
N LEU A 128 -14.55 -2.89 25.79
CA LEU A 128 -14.31 -4.28 26.17
C LEU A 128 -14.24 -5.24 24.98
N LEU A 129 -14.96 -4.96 23.89
CA LEU A 129 -15.06 -5.83 22.72
C LEU A 129 -14.18 -5.36 21.55
N GLN A 130 -13.83 -4.08 21.49
CA GLN A 130 -13.00 -3.49 20.44
C GLN A 130 -11.62 -4.13 20.38
N ALA A 131 -11.05 -4.51 21.52
CA ALA A 131 -9.75 -5.21 21.58
C ALA A 131 -9.78 -6.61 20.93
N LYS A 132 -10.96 -7.20 20.76
CA LYS A 132 -11.16 -8.54 20.18
C LYS A 132 -11.90 -8.52 18.83
N ALA A 133 -12.24 -7.32 18.36
CA ALA A 133 -12.99 -7.13 17.14
C ALA A 133 -12.04 -7.14 15.94
N VAL A 134 -12.41 -7.93 14.93
CA VAL A 134 -11.71 -8.03 13.65
C VAL A 134 -12.70 -7.67 12.55
N VAL A 135 -12.26 -6.81 11.64
CA VAL A 135 -13.01 -6.43 10.44
C VAL A 135 -12.53 -7.30 9.28
N ASP A 136 -13.43 -8.01 8.61
CA ASP A 136 -13.08 -8.76 7.40
C ASP A 136 -12.96 -7.83 6.17
N ASP A 137 -12.47 -8.38 5.05
CA ASP A 137 -12.32 -7.64 3.79
C ASP A 137 -13.67 -7.20 3.17
N ALA A 138 -14.80 -7.74 3.63
CA ALA A 138 -16.15 -7.34 3.27
C ALA A 138 -16.76 -6.29 4.23
N GLY A 139 -15.98 -5.79 5.20
CA GLY A 139 -16.43 -4.81 6.19
C GLY A 139 -17.32 -5.39 7.30
N LYS A 140 -17.37 -6.72 7.46
CA LYS A 140 -18.12 -7.36 8.55
C LYS A 140 -17.27 -7.41 9.81
N VAL A 141 -17.85 -6.92 10.91
CA VAL A 141 -17.22 -6.94 12.23
C VAL A 141 -17.54 -8.26 12.92
N THR A 142 -16.50 -9.03 13.21
CA THR A 142 -16.57 -10.25 14.01
C THR A 142 -15.78 -10.07 15.30
N VAL A 143 -16.28 -10.62 16.40
CA VAL A 143 -15.63 -10.62 17.71
C VAL A 143 -15.54 -12.06 18.18
N ASP A 144 -14.34 -12.57 18.43
CA ASP A 144 -14.10 -13.98 18.78
C ASP A 144 -14.76 -14.99 17.79
N GLY A 145 -14.78 -14.65 16.49
CA GLY A 145 -15.38 -15.48 15.44
C GLY A 145 -16.92 -15.47 15.38
N LYS A 146 -17.58 -14.61 16.17
CA LYS A 146 -19.03 -14.40 16.18
C LYS A 146 -19.38 -13.01 15.65
N PRO A 147 -20.58 -12.79 15.09
CA PRO A 147 -20.99 -11.44 14.69
C PRO A 147 -21.09 -10.53 15.91
N ALA A 148 -20.83 -9.23 15.72
CA ALA A 148 -20.80 -8.23 16.80
C ALA A 148 -22.05 -8.28 17.71
N ALA A 149 -23.23 -8.50 17.14
CA ALA A 149 -24.49 -8.61 17.90
C ALA A 149 -24.50 -9.78 18.89
N ASP A 150 -24.00 -10.95 18.50
CA ASP A 150 -23.99 -12.14 19.37
C ASP A 150 -22.92 -12.02 20.46
N ALA A 151 -21.78 -11.37 20.15
CA ALA A 151 -20.74 -11.10 21.13
C ALA A 151 -21.20 -10.10 22.20
N VAL A 152 -21.94 -9.06 21.81
CA VAL A 152 -22.54 -8.10 22.75
C VAL A 152 -23.57 -8.79 23.65
N LYS A 153 -24.45 -9.62 23.09
CA LYS A 153 -25.43 -10.40 23.89
C LYS A 153 -24.73 -11.32 24.90
N ALA A 154 -23.74 -12.07 24.46
CA ALA A 154 -22.97 -12.93 25.36
C ALA A 154 -22.26 -12.14 26.47
N LEU A 155 -21.79 -10.92 26.17
CA LEU A 155 -21.20 -10.04 27.17
C LEU A 155 -22.24 -9.51 28.17
N LEU A 156 -23.43 -9.14 27.71
CA LEU A 156 -24.53 -8.68 28.57
C LEU A 156 -25.07 -9.82 29.46
N GLU A 157 -25.11 -11.06 28.96
CA GLU A 157 -25.44 -12.25 29.75
C GLU A 157 -24.37 -12.56 30.81
N ALA A 158 -23.09 -12.47 30.44
CA ALA A 158 -21.98 -12.69 31.37
C ALA A 158 -21.83 -11.56 32.41
N LYS A 159 -22.24 -10.34 32.06
CA LYS A 159 -22.15 -9.13 32.89
C LYS A 159 -23.51 -8.43 32.94
N PRO A 160 -24.46 -8.97 33.72
CA PRO A 160 -25.83 -8.43 33.79
C PRO A 160 -25.90 -7.00 34.35
N PHE A 161 -24.85 -6.53 35.03
CA PHE A 161 -24.74 -5.13 35.48
C PHE A 161 -24.54 -4.13 34.33
N LEU A 162 -24.06 -4.60 33.16
CA LEU A 162 -23.98 -3.79 31.94
C LEU A 162 -25.28 -3.85 31.13
N ALA A 163 -26.15 -4.83 31.38
CA ALA A 163 -27.45 -4.92 30.75
C ALA A 163 -28.37 -3.86 31.36
N LYS A 164 -29.01 -3.07 30.49
CA LYS A 164 -30.02 -2.13 30.94
C LYS A 164 -31.11 -2.93 31.61
N ALA A 165 -31.43 -2.59 32.86
CA ALA A 165 -32.62 -3.15 33.49
C ALA A 165 -33.78 -2.86 32.55
N GLN A 166 -34.40 -3.92 32.02
CA GLN A 166 -35.59 -3.81 31.21
C GLN A 166 -36.68 -3.30 32.16
N GLY A 167 -36.77 -1.97 32.25
CA GLY A 167 -37.64 -1.30 33.17
C GLY A 167 -39.05 -1.79 32.90
N GLY A 168 -39.61 -2.55 33.84
CA GLY A 168 -41.04 -2.51 34.04
C GLY A 168 -41.43 -1.04 34.15
N PRO A 169 -42.53 -0.59 33.52
CA PRO A 169 -42.87 0.82 33.40
C PRO A 169 -42.91 1.45 34.79
N GLY A 170 -41.85 2.16 35.15
CA GLY A 170 -41.77 2.92 36.38
C GLY A 170 -42.72 4.10 36.25
N SER A 171 -43.48 4.38 37.31
CA SER A 171 -44.59 5.35 37.38
C SER A 171 -44.20 6.83 37.19
N GLY A 172 -43.12 7.13 36.50
CA GLY A 172 -42.64 8.49 36.21
C GLY A 172 -42.43 8.67 34.71
N ALA A 173 -43.41 9.32 34.08
CA ALA A 173 -43.42 9.78 32.69
C ALA A 173 -43.34 8.68 31.61
N PRO A 174 -44.37 8.51 30.75
CA PRO A 174 -44.21 7.70 29.56
C PRO A 174 -43.10 8.32 28.71
N ALA A 175 -42.05 7.55 28.45
CA ALA A 175 -41.16 7.83 27.35
C ALA A 175 -42.05 8.01 26.11
N ASN A 176 -41.92 9.16 25.46
CA ASN A 176 -42.58 9.45 24.18
C ASN A 176 -41.94 8.57 23.09
N ALA A 177 -42.01 7.25 23.26
CA ALA A 177 -42.02 6.32 22.15
C ALA A 177 -43.29 6.71 21.39
N GLY A 178 -43.11 7.33 20.22
CA GLY A 178 -44.22 7.76 19.38
C GLY A 178 -45.25 6.65 19.33
N ALA A 179 -46.32 6.82 20.10
CA ALA A 179 -47.47 5.98 19.98
C ALA A 179 -47.82 6.06 18.51
N ALA A 180 -47.86 4.92 17.83
CA ALA A 180 -48.40 4.84 16.49
C ALA A 180 -49.87 5.24 16.60
N VAL A 181 -50.12 6.55 16.63
CA VAL A 181 -51.43 7.16 16.55
C VAL A 181 -51.99 6.62 15.25
N LYS A 182 -53.02 5.77 15.35
CA LYS A 182 -53.71 5.29 14.16
C LYS A 182 -54.26 6.53 13.45
N GLN A 183 -53.61 6.88 12.37
CA GLN A 183 -53.98 7.98 11.50
C GLN A 183 -54.92 7.43 10.44
N VAL A 184 -56.11 8.00 10.35
CA VAL A 184 -57.11 7.62 9.35
C VAL A 184 -57.50 8.87 8.59
N ALA A 185 -57.56 8.76 7.26
CA ALA A 185 -57.96 9.90 6.44
C ALA A 185 -59.41 10.29 6.74
N ARG A 186 -59.75 11.58 6.69
CA ARG A 186 -61.14 12.05 6.94
C ARG A 186 -62.22 11.28 6.17
N ALA A 187 -61.94 10.92 4.92
CA ALA A 187 -62.85 10.15 4.07
C ALA A 187 -63.07 8.69 4.52
N GLU A 188 -62.13 8.11 5.26
CA GLU A 188 -62.28 6.78 5.85
C GLU A 188 -62.97 6.83 7.21
N PHE A 189 -62.71 7.89 8.00
CA PHE A 189 -63.41 8.12 9.27
C PHE A 189 -64.92 8.31 9.06
N GLU A 190 -65.31 9.10 8.05
CA GLU A 190 -66.71 9.34 7.71
C GLU A 190 -67.44 8.09 7.16
N ARG A 191 -66.69 7.08 6.68
CA ARG A 191 -67.24 5.79 6.25
C ARG A 191 -67.39 4.78 7.39
N MET A 192 -66.78 5.01 8.55
CA MET A 192 -66.96 4.15 9.72
C MET A 192 -68.35 4.32 10.32
N ALA A 193 -68.88 3.25 10.92
CA ALA A 193 -70.14 3.36 11.64
C ALA A 193 -69.97 4.31 12.85
N PRO A 194 -71.01 5.09 13.24
CA PRO A 194 -70.95 5.99 14.39
C PRO A 194 -70.34 5.41 15.69
N PRO A 195 -70.62 4.16 16.12
CA PRO A 195 -69.98 3.60 17.30
C PRO A 195 -68.46 3.38 17.12
N GLN A 196 -68.00 3.10 15.91
CA GLN A 196 -66.57 2.91 15.60
C GLN A 196 -65.82 4.24 15.56
N GLN A 197 -66.46 5.31 15.09
CA GLN A 197 -65.90 6.67 15.13
C GLN A 197 -65.63 7.13 16.56
N VAL A 198 -66.59 6.91 17.47
CA VAL A 198 -66.45 7.25 18.88
C VAL A 198 -65.34 6.43 19.54
N GLN A 199 -65.28 5.13 19.24
CA GLN A 199 -64.24 4.26 19.78
C GLN A 199 -62.86 4.64 19.25
N PHE A 200 -62.74 5.01 17.98
CA PHE A 200 -61.50 5.47 17.36
C PHE A 200 -60.95 6.74 18.00
N VAL A 201 -61.81 7.74 18.27
CA VAL A 201 -61.42 8.96 18.98
C VAL A 201 -61.05 8.67 20.43
N LYS A 202 -61.78 7.76 21.09
CA LYS A 202 -61.52 7.34 22.47
C LYS A 202 -60.18 6.59 22.61
N ASP A 203 -59.79 5.84 21.59
CA ASP A 203 -58.52 5.10 21.52
C ASP A 203 -57.33 5.99 21.07
N GLY A 204 -57.55 7.31 20.95
CA GLY A 204 -56.50 8.27 20.61
C GLY A 204 -56.12 8.29 19.13
N GLY A 205 -57.00 7.83 18.23
CA GLY A 205 -56.81 7.93 16.80
C GLY A 205 -56.87 9.39 16.32
N GLN A 206 -56.07 9.72 15.30
CA GLN A 206 -56.02 11.06 14.72
C GLN A 206 -56.58 11.03 13.30
N VAL A 207 -57.50 11.94 13.01
CA VAL A 207 -58.01 12.13 11.64
C VAL A 207 -57.08 13.10 10.93
N VAL A 208 -56.44 12.65 9.87
CA VAL A 208 -55.53 13.43 9.00
C VAL A 208 -56.16 13.77 7.66
#